data_AF-A0AA38MDA1-F1
#
_entry.id   AF-A0AA38MDA1-F1
#
_cell.length_a   1.000
_cell.length_b   1.000
_cell.length_c   1.000
_cell.angle_alpha   90.00
_cell.angle_beta   90.00
_cell.angle_gamma   90.00
#
_symmetry.space_group_name_H-M   'P 1'
#
loop_
_entity.id
_entity.type
_entity.pdbx_description
1 polymer ?
#
loop_
_entity_poly.entity_id
_entity_poly.type
_entity_poly.pdbx_seq_one_letter_code
_entity_poly.pdbx_strand_id
1 'polypeptide(L)'
;MEIREKTDAKEVEEFLKKEIEVKVKVLETIIIGKEENKKILVKKFWKEKQEVMKDKNKLRGKRIDNDWTVQEQKIQKGIREIAKEERKKGYTTRVGHKKLEVGDKMYTWNENKEKLEEKFLKSSQH
;
A
#
# COMPACT_ATOMS: atom_id res chain seq x y z
N MET A 1 6.86 19.52 -22.06
CA MET A 1 6.46 18.26 -22.69
C MET A 1 6.50 17.18 -21.62
N GLU A 2 5.37 16.55 -21.29
CA GLU A 2 5.34 15.38 -20.40
C GLU A 2 5.74 14.18 -21.26
N ILE A 3 6.91 13.60 -20.99
CA ILE A 3 7.38 12.45 -21.74
C ILE A 3 6.64 11.22 -21.20
N ARG A 4 5.93 10.50 -22.06
CA ARG A 4 5.29 9.22 -21.76
C ARG A 4 5.95 8.15 -22.62
N GLU A 5 7.07 7.64 -22.14
CA GLU A 5 7.77 6.51 -22.76
C GLU A 5 7.40 5.21 -22.06
N LYS A 6 7.25 4.14 -22.85
CA LYS A 6 7.12 2.78 -22.32
C LYS A 6 8.51 2.28 -21.94
N THR A 7 8.68 1.85 -20.69
CA THR A 7 9.87 1.13 -20.23
C THR A 7 9.63 -0.38 -20.35
N ASP A 8 10.72 -1.13 -20.48
CA ASP A 8 10.65 -2.58 -20.43
C ASP A 8 10.27 -3.06 -19.03
N ALA A 9 9.13 -3.75 -18.94
CA ALA A 9 8.65 -4.34 -17.68
C ALA A 9 9.71 -5.26 -17.05
N LYS A 10 10.48 -5.98 -17.88
CA LYS A 10 11.57 -6.87 -17.45
C LYS A 10 12.68 -6.14 -16.69
N GLU A 11 13.03 -4.93 -17.13
CA GLU A 11 14.07 -4.13 -16.47
C GLU A 11 13.66 -3.76 -15.04
N VAL A 12 12.39 -3.40 -14.85
CA VAL A 12 11.81 -3.11 -13.53
C VAL A 12 11.74 -4.37 -12.66
N GLU A 13 11.42 -5.53 -13.24
CA GLU A 13 11.42 -6.81 -12.52
C GLU A 13 12.83 -7.19 -12.03
N GLU A 14 13.84 -7.07 -12.91
CA GLU A 14 15.24 -7.33 -12.56
C GLU A 14 15.75 -6.36 -11.50
N PHE A 15 15.41 -5.08 -11.62
CA PHE A 15 15.73 -4.06 -10.61
C PHE A 15 15.16 -4.45 -9.23
N LEU A 16 13.88 -4.81 -9.16
CA LEU A 16 13.25 -5.18 -7.89
C LEU A 16 13.83 -6.47 -7.32
N LYS A 17 14.15 -7.44 -8.17
CA LYS A 17 14.83 -8.66 -7.75
C LYS A 17 16.23 -8.36 -7.20
N LYS A 18 16.98 -7.44 -7.81
CA LYS A 18 18.36 -7.12 -7.42
C LYS A 18 18.43 -6.25 -6.15
N GLU A 19 17.54 -5.28 -6.01
CA GLU A 19 17.64 -4.26 -4.97
C GLU A 19 16.88 -4.63 -3.69
N ILE A 20 15.78 -5.37 -3.81
CA ILE A 20 14.93 -5.72 -2.65
C ILE A 20 14.66 -7.23 -2.53
N GLU A 21 15.23 -8.05 -3.43
CA GLU A 21 15.09 -9.52 -3.45
C GLU A 21 13.66 -10.02 -3.65
N VAL A 22 12.80 -9.18 -4.24
CA VAL A 22 11.39 -9.47 -4.47
C VAL A 22 11.16 -9.84 -5.93
N LYS A 23 10.71 -11.08 -6.17
CA LYS A 23 10.32 -11.55 -7.51
C LYS A 23 8.84 -11.27 -7.74
N VAL A 24 8.55 -10.36 -8.66
CA VAL A 24 7.20 -9.86 -8.91
C VAL A 24 6.99 -9.70 -10.40
N LYS A 25 5.78 -9.99 -10.87
CA LYS A 25 5.33 -9.73 -12.23
C LYS A 25 4.92 -8.27 -12.37
N VAL A 26 5.35 -7.64 -13.45
CA VAL A 26 4.95 -6.30 -13.82
C VAL A 26 3.98 -6.40 -14.99
N LEU A 27 2.82 -5.78 -14.84
CA LEU A 27 1.81 -5.77 -15.91
C LEU A 27 2.10 -4.67 -16.92
N GLU A 28 2.50 -3.50 -16.44
CA GLU A 28 2.72 -2.32 -17.26
C GLU A 28 3.67 -1.35 -16.55
N THR A 29 4.50 -0.65 -17.32
CA THR A 29 5.32 0.44 -16.81
C THR A 29 5.21 1.65 -17.71
N ILE A 30 5.19 2.84 -17.10
CA ILE A 30 5.15 4.12 -17.80
C ILE A 30 6.15 5.05 -17.12
N ILE A 31 7.07 5.61 -17.89
CA ILE A 31 7.91 6.71 -17.40
C ILE A 31 7.04 7.98 -17.44
N ILE A 32 7.00 8.69 -16.32
CA ILE A 32 6.32 9.98 -16.18
C ILE A 32 7.29 11.01 -15.60
N GLY A 33 7.13 12.28 -15.98
CA GLY A 33 7.92 13.39 -15.44
C GLY A 33 8.80 14.09 -16.46
N LYS A 34 9.56 15.08 -15.99
CA LYS A 34 10.55 15.85 -16.77
C LYS A 34 11.96 15.30 -16.48
N GLU A 35 12.96 15.65 -17.28
CA GLU A 35 14.34 15.11 -17.21
C GLU A 35 14.91 15.02 -15.79
N GLU A 36 14.70 16.04 -14.96
CA GLU A 36 15.24 16.10 -13.59
C GLU A 36 14.43 15.29 -12.56
N ASN A 37 13.22 14.83 -12.90
CA ASN A 37 12.28 14.16 -11.98
C ASN A 37 11.53 13.01 -12.67
N LYS A 38 12.22 12.19 -13.47
CA LYS A 38 11.63 10.99 -14.08
C LYS A 38 11.24 9.99 -12.98
N LYS A 39 9.98 9.54 -13.03
CA LYS A 39 9.43 8.48 -12.17
C LYS A 39 8.92 7.36 -13.05
N ILE A 40 9.00 6.13 -12.55
CA ILE A 40 8.41 4.97 -13.23
C ILE A 40 7.14 4.60 -12.49
N LEU A 41 6.00 4.73 -13.15
CA LEU A 41 4.73 4.21 -12.68
C LEU A 41 4.67 2.72 -13.05
N VAL A 42 4.38 1.87 -12.07
CA VAL A 42 4.41 0.41 -12.25
C VAL A 42 3.07 -0.18 -11.84
N LYS A 43 2.38 -0.81 -12.79
CA LYS A 43 1.13 -1.54 -12.55
C LYS A 43 1.43 -3.00 -12.22
N LYS A 44 0.93 -3.47 -11.08
CA LYS A 44 1.11 -4.85 -10.59
C LYS A 44 -0.14 -5.38 -9.92
N PHE A 45 -0.18 -6.69 -9.66
CA PHE A 45 -1.21 -7.24 -8.79
C PHE A 45 -1.03 -6.78 -7.34
N TRP A 46 -2.14 -6.74 -6.60
CA TRP A 46 -2.16 -6.27 -5.21
C TRP A 46 -1.18 -7.03 -4.30
N LYS A 47 -1.10 -8.36 -4.44
CA LYS A 47 -0.21 -9.21 -3.64
C LYS A 47 1.26 -8.83 -3.84
N GLU A 48 1.66 -8.61 -5.08
CA GLU A 48 3.02 -8.23 -5.47
C GLU A 48 3.36 -6.81 -5.02
N LYS A 49 2.38 -5.90 -5.08
CA LYS A 49 2.50 -4.55 -4.52
C LYS A 49 2.76 -4.60 -3.02
N GLN A 50 2.10 -5.50 -2.28
CA GLN A 50 2.34 -5.66 -0.83
C GLN A 50 3.76 -6.17 -0.54
N GLU A 51 4.27 -7.13 -1.30
CA GLU A 51 5.64 -7.65 -1.13
C GLU A 51 6.69 -6.55 -1.37
N VAL A 52 6.58 -5.82 -2.49
CA VAL A 52 7.46 -4.68 -2.78
C VAL A 52 7.39 -3.61 -1.68
N MET A 53 6.18 -3.30 -1.18
CA MET A 53 5.98 -2.27 -0.17
C MET A 53 6.49 -2.66 1.22
N LYS A 54 6.58 -3.96 1.54
CA LYS A 54 7.18 -4.45 2.80
C LYS A 54 8.69 -4.27 2.79
N ASP A 55 9.33 -4.61 1.68
CA ASP A 55 10.79 -4.61 1.54
C ASP A 55 11.37 -3.31 0.97
N LYS A 56 10.53 -2.32 0.66
CA LYS A 56 10.97 -1.01 0.10
C LYS A 56 12.01 -0.30 0.97
N ASN A 57 12.06 -0.56 2.27
CA ASN A 57 13.04 0.05 3.17
C ASN A 57 14.48 -0.42 2.89
N LYS A 58 14.66 -1.50 2.12
CA LYS A 58 15.97 -1.97 1.64
C LYS A 58 16.54 -1.07 0.53
N LEU A 59 15.72 -0.23 -0.10
CA LEU A 59 16.16 0.67 -1.16
C LEU A 59 17.06 1.79 -0.59
N ARG A 60 18.34 1.76 -0.95
CA ARG A 60 19.31 2.78 -0.54
C ARG A 60 19.32 3.93 -1.58
N GLY A 61 18.81 5.09 -1.21
CA GLY A 61 18.82 6.31 -2.05
C GLY A 61 17.78 6.35 -3.18
N LYS A 62 16.90 5.34 -3.28
CA LYS A 62 15.79 5.28 -4.24
C LYS A 62 14.47 5.16 -3.49
N ARG A 63 13.37 5.69 -4.05
CA ARG A 63 12.08 5.75 -3.37
C ARG A 63 10.99 5.08 -4.21
N ILE A 64 10.33 4.08 -3.62
CA ILE A 64 9.07 3.53 -4.13
C ILE A 64 7.94 4.11 -3.27
N ASP A 65 7.10 4.92 -3.90
CA ASP A 65 5.88 5.42 -3.29
C ASP A 65 4.67 4.61 -3.76
N ASN A 66 3.75 4.39 -2.83
CA ASN A 66 2.47 3.81 -3.16
C ASN A 66 1.60 4.91 -3.76
N ASP A 67 1.21 4.76 -5.02
CA ASP A 67 0.18 5.62 -5.60
C ASP A 67 -1.16 5.25 -4.94
N TRP A 68 -1.59 6.08 -3.99
CA TRP A 68 -2.91 5.98 -3.39
C TRP A 68 -3.87 6.74 -4.27
N THR A 69 -4.86 6.03 -4.79
CA THR A 69 -6.01 6.65 -5.45
C THR A 69 -6.70 7.63 -4.48
N VAL A 70 -7.39 8.65 -5.02
CA VAL A 70 -8.16 9.61 -4.20
C VAL A 70 -9.15 8.89 -3.28
N GLN A 71 -9.73 7.78 -3.74
CA GLN A 71 -10.61 6.93 -2.94
C GLN A 71 -9.86 6.26 -1.78
N GLU A 72 -8.70 5.66 -2.02
CA GLU A 72 -7.87 5.06 -0.96
C GLU A 72 -7.41 6.09 0.07
N GLN A 73 -7.09 7.32 -0.36
CA GLN A 73 -6.76 8.41 0.55
C GLN A 73 -7.95 8.79 1.45
N LYS A 74 -9.16 8.89 0.88
CA LYS A 74 -10.39 9.14 1.65
C LYS A 74 -10.66 8.02 2.65
N ILE A 75 -10.59 6.77 2.21
CA ILE A 75 -10.77 5.59 3.07
C ILE A 75 -9.77 5.62 4.22
N GLN A 76 -8.49 5.82 3.93
CA GLN A 76 -7.47 5.84 4.97
C GLN A 76 -7.64 7.04 5.92
N LYS A 77 -8.07 8.20 5.42
CA LYS A 77 -8.39 9.36 6.26
C LYS A 77 -9.52 9.03 7.24
N GLY A 78 -10.62 8.43 6.76
CA GLY A 78 -11.72 7.99 7.62
C GLY A 78 -11.27 6.99 8.70
N ILE A 79 -10.43 6.02 8.33
CA ILE A 79 -9.85 5.07 9.29
C ILE A 79 -9.01 5.78 10.36
N ARG A 80 -8.21 6.79 9.98
CA ARG A 80 -7.40 7.57 10.93
C ARG A 80 -8.26 8.42 11.87
N GLU A 81 -9.38 8.96 11.40
CA GLU A 81 -10.32 9.71 12.23
C GLU A 81 -10.93 8.80 13.30
N ILE A 82 -11.43 7.63 12.90
CA ILE A 82 -11.96 6.62 13.84
C ILE A 82 -10.87 6.19 14.84
N ALA A 83 -9.65 5.92 14.36
CA ALA A 83 -8.53 5.56 15.22
C ALA A 83 -8.20 6.64 16.28
N LYS A 84 -8.38 7.92 15.92
CA LYS A 84 -8.17 9.07 16.82
C LYS A 84 -9.26 9.17 17.86
N GLU A 85 -10.52 8.93 17.48
CA GLU A 85 -11.64 8.88 18.42
C GLU A 85 -11.48 7.75 19.44
N GLU A 86 -11.10 6.55 18.98
CA GLU A 86 -10.87 5.40 19.88
C GLU A 86 -9.68 5.65 20.83
N ARG A 87 -8.61 6.33 20.36
CA ARG A 87 -7.51 6.77 21.25
C ARG A 87 -7.98 7.76 22.31
N LYS A 88 -8.87 8.69 21.95
CA LYS A 88 -9.44 9.63 22.93
C LYS A 88 -10.27 8.92 24.00
N LYS A 89 -10.88 7.78 23.66
CA LYS A 89 -11.59 6.90 24.61
C LYS A 89 -10.65 6.04 25.47
N GLY A 90 -9.33 6.10 25.24
CA GLY A 90 -8.33 5.36 26.00
C GLY A 90 -7.87 4.05 25.37
N TYR A 91 -8.35 3.69 24.17
CA TYR A 91 -7.93 2.47 23.49
C TYR A 91 -6.61 2.64 22.74
N THR A 92 -5.79 1.58 22.75
CA THR A 92 -4.61 1.50 21.88
C THR A 92 -5.07 1.19 20.46
N THR A 93 -4.66 1.99 19.48
CA THR A 93 -5.02 1.75 18.07
C THR A 93 -3.84 1.68 17.13
N ARG A 94 -3.89 0.73 16.18
CA ARG A 94 -2.93 0.60 15.08
C ARG A 94 -3.65 0.70 13.74
N VAL A 95 -3.16 1.59 12.88
CA VAL A 95 -3.75 1.83 11.55
C VAL A 95 -2.92 1.08 10.52
N GLY A 96 -3.53 0.09 9.88
CA GLY A 96 -2.98 -0.62 8.73
C GLY A 96 -3.60 -0.14 7.42
N HIS A 97 -3.14 -0.66 6.28
CA HIS A 97 -3.79 -0.37 5.00
C HIS A 97 -5.20 -0.98 4.99
N LYS A 98 -6.24 -0.14 4.85
CA LYS A 98 -7.66 -0.55 4.88
C LYS A 98 -8.06 -1.34 6.15
N LYS A 99 -7.33 -1.17 7.26
CA LYS A 99 -7.55 -1.91 8.52
C LYS A 99 -7.30 -1.02 9.73
N LEU A 100 -8.02 -1.31 10.81
CA LEU A 100 -7.87 -0.67 12.10
C LEU A 100 -7.85 -1.71 13.20
N GLU A 101 -6.86 -1.66 14.06
CA GLU A 101 -6.80 -2.45 15.30
C GLU A 101 -7.15 -1.51 16.46
N VAL A 102 -8.05 -1.94 17.34
CA VAL A 102 -8.48 -1.20 18.55
C VAL A 102 -8.49 -2.18 19.72
N GLY A 103 -7.50 -2.07 20.61
CA GLY A 103 -7.27 -3.10 21.63
C GLY A 103 -7.08 -4.47 20.97
N ASP A 104 -7.88 -5.45 21.38
CA ASP A 104 -7.84 -6.83 20.82
C ASP A 104 -8.74 -7.02 19.59
N LYS A 105 -9.43 -5.97 19.14
CA LYS A 105 -10.37 -6.04 18.02
C LYS A 105 -9.70 -5.61 16.72
N MET A 106 -9.90 -6.41 15.67
CA MET A 106 -9.45 -6.09 14.33
C MET A 106 -10.62 -5.72 13.44
N TYR A 107 -10.56 -4.54 12.84
CA TYR A 107 -11.50 -4.04 11.87
C TYR A 107 -10.87 -4.00 10.48
N THR A 108 -11.61 -4.41 9.46
CA THR A 108 -11.20 -4.32 8.06
C THR A 108 -12.21 -3.50 7.29
N TRP A 109 -11.73 -2.64 6.38
CA TRP A 109 -12.59 -1.85 5.52
C TRP A 109 -13.30 -2.76 4.51
N ASN A 110 -14.63 -2.74 4.55
CA ASN A 110 -15.48 -3.38 3.56
C ASN A 110 -15.76 -2.38 2.44
N GLU A 111 -15.21 -2.64 1.25
CA GLU A 111 -15.38 -1.76 0.08
C GLU A 111 -16.82 -1.67 -0.41
N ASN A 112 -17.61 -2.75 -0.27
CA ASN A 112 -19.00 -2.76 -0.71
C ASN A 112 -19.91 -1.92 0.20
N LYS A 113 -19.57 -1.80 1.48
CA LYS A 113 -20.35 -1.06 2.48
C LYS A 113 -19.74 0.28 2.86
N GLU A 114 -18.56 0.59 2.33
CA GLU A 114 -17.74 1.77 2.68
C GLU A 114 -17.61 1.98 4.20
N LYS A 115 -17.40 0.90 4.95
CA LYS A 115 -17.33 0.93 6.43
C LYS A 115 -16.32 -0.07 6.98
N LEU A 116 -15.80 0.20 8.17
CA LEU A 116 -15.02 -0.76 8.94
C LEU A 116 -15.94 -1.84 9.52
N GLU A 117 -15.65 -3.10 9.22
CA GLU A 117 -16.31 -4.26 9.82
C GLU A 117 -15.37 -5.00 10.75
N GLU A 118 -15.88 -5.38 11.93
CA GLU A 118 -15.15 -6.19 12.90
C GLU A 118 -14.94 -7.58 12.29
N LYS A 119 -13.67 -7.99 12.16
CA LYS A 119 -13.34 -9.39 11.97
C LYS A 119 -13.34 -10.02 13.35
N PHE A 120 -14.35 -10.86 13.61
CA PHE A 120 -14.25 -11.87 14.64
C PHE A 120 -13.10 -12.80 14.25
N LEU A 121 -11.93 -12.61 14.85
CA LEU A 121 -11.01 -13.71 15.02
C LEU A 121 -11.79 -14.72 15.85
N LYS A 122 -12.22 -15.82 15.22
CA LYS A 122 -12.61 -17.01 15.98
C LYS A 122 -11.43 -17.30 16.90
N SER A 123 -11.54 -16.90 18.15
CA SER A 123 -10.85 -17.55 19.24
C SER A 123 -11.29 -19.00 19.13
N SER A 124 -10.46 -19.83 18.51
CA SER A 124 -10.61 -21.28 18.58
C SER A 124 -10.68 -21.62 20.06
N GLN A 125 -11.89 -21.94 20.52
CA GLN A 125 -12.15 -22.52 21.82
C GLN A 125 -11.50 -23.91 21.84
N HIS A 126 -10.78 -24.14 22.94
CA HIS A 126 -10.28 -25.42 23.49
C HIS A 126 -9.18 -26.17 22.74
#